data_AF-A0AAE2BKA3-F1
#
_entry.id   AF-A0AAE2BKA3-F1
#
_cell.length_a   1.000
_cell.length_b   1.000
_cell.length_c   1.000
_cell.angle_alpha   90.00
_cell.angle_beta   90.00
_cell.angle_gamma   90.00
#
_symmetry.space_group_name_H-M   'P 1'
#
loop_
_entity.id
_entity.type
_entity.pdbx_description
1 polymer ?
#
loop_
_entity_poly.entity_id
_entity_poly.type
_entity_poly.pdbx_seq_one_letter_code
_entity_poly.pdbx_strand_id
1 'polypeptide(L)'
;MHLVYFYEPHPKFISNPAESNLHLKKSLSQVLSKFYPLAGRLIDDLYVDCNDEGVPYVEAMANCSLSQVITNPVVKNTDKLLPRKVDDVAQNLCMAVQVTYFQCGGTAVGLVISHKIADGSSFFLVANSWAAVARNGNYDDDVPGPKFEGAKIFAPQDPDGFKPSTGIVKEELVTKIFTFPASKISALQERYSGGASEFLQQRLPTRVEALSAFIWTRLVSAMELKADPNKIYTVLHAVNLRTRLDPPLSEYHFGNIYWLAKAMPTVGADGGTELF
;
A
#
# COMPACT_ATOMS: atom_id res chain seq x y z
N MET A 1 5.70 3.92 1.53
CA MET A 1 4.81 2.75 1.39
C MET A 1 5.66 1.51 1.18
N HIS A 2 5.24 0.36 1.70
CA HIS A 2 5.99 -0.88 1.52
C HIS A 2 5.06 -2.09 1.44
N LEU A 3 5.48 -3.12 0.71
CA LEU A 3 4.87 -4.46 0.71
C LEU A 3 5.97 -5.52 0.68
N VAL A 4 5.68 -6.67 1.29
CA VAL A 4 6.53 -7.86 1.23
C VAL A 4 5.80 -8.94 0.47
N TYR A 5 6.39 -9.39 -0.63
CA TYR A 5 5.87 -10.49 -1.45
C TYR A 5 6.58 -11.78 -1.04
N PHE A 6 5.80 -12.82 -0.75
CA PHE A 6 6.33 -14.12 -0.36
C PHE A 6 6.18 -15.11 -1.51
N TYR A 7 7.25 -15.84 -1.80
CA TYR A 7 7.32 -16.84 -2.87
C TYR A 7 7.74 -18.18 -2.28
N GLU A 8 6.95 -19.20 -2.58
CA GLU A 8 7.27 -20.57 -2.20
C GLU A 8 8.56 -21.05 -2.89
N PRO A 9 9.25 -22.05 -2.29
CA PRO A 9 10.43 -22.63 -2.89
C PRO A 9 10.11 -23.17 -4.29
N HIS A 10 10.83 -22.69 -5.31
CA HIS A 10 10.66 -23.15 -6.69
C HIS A 10 11.98 -23.77 -7.19
N PRO A 11 11.97 -25.00 -7.78
CA PRO A 11 13.19 -25.74 -8.10
C PRO A 11 14.23 -24.95 -8.88
N LYS A 12 13.80 -24.21 -9.92
CA LYS A 12 14.70 -23.36 -10.74
C LYS A 12 15.44 -22.29 -9.93
N PHE A 13 14.77 -21.72 -8.92
CA PHE A 13 15.34 -20.66 -8.08
C PHE A 13 16.29 -21.22 -7.03
N ILE A 14 16.00 -22.43 -6.53
CA ILE A 14 16.82 -23.14 -5.56
C ILE A 14 18.09 -23.69 -6.21
N SER A 15 18.01 -24.19 -7.45
CA SER A 15 19.14 -24.80 -8.14
C SER A 15 20.24 -23.79 -8.50
N ASN A 16 19.89 -22.52 -8.73
CA ASN A 16 20.87 -21.47 -9.01
C ASN A 16 20.44 -20.10 -8.41
N PRO A 17 20.69 -19.89 -7.10
CA PRO A 17 20.29 -18.65 -6.42
C PRO A 17 21.00 -17.41 -6.98
N ALA A 18 22.27 -17.55 -7.39
CA ALA A 18 23.05 -16.44 -7.94
C ALA A 18 22.49 -15.96 -9.29
N GLU A 19 22.15 -16.89 -10.18
CA GLU A 19 21.51 -16.57 -11.47
C GLU A 19 20.13 -15.95 -11.26
N SER A 20 19.36 -16.47 -10.30
CA SER A 20 18.05 -15.94 -9.94
C SER A 20 18.12 -14.50 -9.41
N ASN A 21 19.08 -14.22 -8.53
CA ASN A 21 19.34 -12.87 -8.04
C ASN A 21 19.77 -11.93 -9.17
N LEU A 22 20.70 -12.38 -10.03
CA LEU A 22 21.13 -11.61 -11.19
C LEU A 22 19.95 -11.27 -12.11
N HIS A 23 19.02 -12.21 -12.30
CA HIS A 23 17.80 -12.02 -13.07
C HIS A 23 16.87 -10.96 -12.45
N LEU A 24 16.69 -10.97 -11.12
CA LEU A 24 15.93 -9.93 -10.41
C LEU A 24 16.58 -8.54 -10.55
N LYS A 25 17.91 -8.45 -10.43
CA LYS A 25 18.64 -7.19 -10.62
C LYS A 25 18.54 -6.66 -12.06
N LYS A 26 18.70 -7.54 -13.05
CA LYS A 26 18.57 -7.17 -14.48
C LYS A 26 17.16 -6.67 -14.81
N SER A 27 16.13 -7.40 -14.39
CA SER A 27 14.75 -6.98 -14.62
C SER A 27 14.40 -5.69 -13.89
N LEU A 28 14.92 -5.48 -12.67
CA LEU A 28 14.75 -4.22 -11.95
C LEU A 28 15.41 -3.06 -12.71
N SER A 29 16.65 -3.23 -13.19
CA SER A 29 17.36 -2.23 -13.99
C SER A 29 16.59 -1.87 -15.26
N GLN A 30 16.02 -2.85 -15.95
CA GLN A 30 15.19 -2.61 -17.14
C GLN A 30 13.92 -1.82 -16.81
N VAL A 31 13.22 -2.16 -15.73
CA VAL A 31 12.00 -1.43 -15.32
C VAL A 31 12.33 0.00 -14.91
N LEU A 32 13.43 0.22 -14.19
CA LEU A 32 13.86 1.55 -13.80
C LEU A 32 14.16 2.46 -15.00
N SER A 33 14.46 1.92 -16.19
CA SER A 33 14.58 2.77 -17.39
C SER A 33 13.27 3.48 -17.77
N LYS A 34 12.11 2.84 -17.53
CA LYS A 34 10.78 3.44 -17.74
C LYS A 34 10.33 4.22 -16.51
N PHE A 35 10.69 3.75 -15.31
CA PHE A 35 10.39 4.39 -14.02
C PHE A 35 11.58 5.18 -13.47
N TYR A 36 12.28 5.92 -14.33
CA TYR A 36 13.56 6.57 -14.03
C TYR A 36 13.56 7.48 -12.79
N PRO A 37 12.49 8.20 -12.41
CA PRO A 37 12.52 9.01 -11.19
C PRO A 37 12.73 8.17 -9.92
N LEU A 38 12.41 6.87 -9.95
CA LEU A 38 12.62 5.99 -8.80
C LEU A 38 14.10 5.72 -8.49
N ALA A 39 14.98 5.89 -9.48
CA ALA A 39 16.42 5.79 -9.32
C ALA A 39 17.08 7.11 -8.90
N GLY A 40 16.31 8.20 -8.81
CA GLY A 40 16.78 9.52 -8.42
C GLY A 40 16.78 9.78 -6.91
N ARG A 41 16.79 11.07 -6.56
CA ARG A 41 16.74 11.57 -5.19
C ARG A 41 15.67 12.63 -4.99
N LEU A 42 14.87 12.51 -3.94
CA LEU A 42 13.90 13.51 -3.52
C LEU A 42 14.59 14.71 -2.85
N ILE A 43 14.49 15.89 -3.44
CA ILE A 43 15.09 17.13 -2.93
C ILE A 43 14.02 17.98 -2.27
N ASP A 44 14.28 18.36 -1.01
CA ASP A 44 13.46 19.24 -0.18
C ASP A 44 11.96 18.88 -0.10
N ASP A 45 11.61 17.62 -0.36
CA ASP A 45 10.23 17.14 -0.52
C ASP A 45 9.43 17.79 -1.66
N LEU A 46 10.12 18.50 -2.56
CA LEU A 46 9.51 19.28 -3.65
C LEU A 46 9.57 18.54 -4.99
N TYR A 47 10.76 18.03 -5.34
CA TYR A 47 11.00 17.44 -6.65
C TYR A 47 11.98 16.28 -6.57
N VAL A 48 12.03 15.47 -7.63
CA VAL A 48 12.98 14.37 -7.75
C VAL A 48 14.09 14.79 -8.70
N ASP A 49 15.32 14.85 -8.19
CA ASP A 49 16.52 14.90 -9.00
C ASP A 49 16.74 13.53 -9.65
N CYS A 50 16.48 13.43 -10.95
CA CYS A 50 16.62 12.19 -11.73
C CYS A 50 18.09 11.95 -12.11
N ASN A 51 18.93 11.75 -11.08
CA ASN A 51 20.39 11.70 -11.20
C ASN A 51 20.98 10.28 -11.37
N ASP A 52 20.12 9.28 -11.54
CA ASP A 52 20.49 7.87 -11.76
C ASP A 52 21.45 7.28 -10.71
N GLU A 53 21.48 7.82 -9.48
CA GLU A 53 22.26 7.22 -8.38
C GLU A 53 21.77 5.81 -7.99
N GLY A 54 20.59 5.42 -8.47
CA GLY A 54 20.08 4.07 -8.38
C GLY A 54 19.26 3.78 -7.13
N VAL A 55 18.81 2.53 -7.05
CA VAL A 55 17.94 2.01 -6.00
C VAL A 55 18.73 1.05 -5.10
N PRO A 56 18.74 1.24 -3.77
CA PRO A 56 19.35 0.26 -2.88
C PRO A 56 18.70 -1.12 -3.04
N TYR A 57 19.54 -2.12 -3.28
CA TYR A 57 19.15 -3.52 -3.41
C TYR A 57 19.87 -4.33 -2.34
N VAL A 58 19.13 -4.79 -1.33
CA VAL A 58 19.66 -5.54 -0.19
C VAL A 58 19.40 -7.03 -0.38
N GLU A 59 20.41 -7.85 -0.14
CA GLU A 59 20.29 -9.31 -0.09
C GLU A 59 20.41 -9.76 1.37
N ALA A 60 19.50 -10.63 1.81
CA ALA A 60 19.45 -11.12 3.18
C ALA A 60 19.17 -12.62 3.23
N MET A 61 19.60 -13.25 4.32
CA MET A 61 19.34 -14.66 4.60
C MET A 61 18.60 -14.77 5.94
N ALA A 62 17.44 -15.42 5.93
CA ALA A 62 16.67 -15.74 7.13
C ALA A 62 17.00 -17.15 7.62
N ASN A 63 17.44 -17.27 8.87
CA ASN A 63 17.73 -18.55 9.55
C ASN A 63 16.44 -19.25 10.04
N CYS A 64 15.42 -19.30 9.18
CA CYS A 64 14.13 -19.93 9.44
C CYS A 64 13.49 -20.38 8.12
N SER A 65 12.41 -21.15 8.20
CA SER A 65 11.56 -21.46 7.04
C SER A 65 10.57 -20.34 6.76
N LEU A 66 10.14 -20.22 5.50
CA LEU A 66 9.09 -19.28 5.11
C LEU A 66 7.79 -19.49 5.90
N SER A 67 7.40 -20.75 6.13
CA SER A 67 6.18 -21.12 6.87
C SER A 67 6.17 -20.60 8.31
N GLN A 68 7.33 -20.48 8.95
CA GLN A 68 7.45 -19.92 10.30
C GLN A 68 7.14 -18.42 10.34
N VAL A 69 7.31 -17.72 9.21
CA VAL A 69 7.04 -16.28 9.10
C VAL A 69 5.59 -16.01 8.70
N ILE A 70 5.04 -16.76 7.74
CA ILE A 70 3.71 -16.46 7.17
C ILE A 70 2.53 -17.03 7.98
N THR A 71 2.75 -18.11 8.75
CA THR A 71 1.66 -18.77 9.50
C THR A 71 1.26 -18.00 10.76
N ASN A 72 2.20 -17.30 11.38
CA ASN A 72 1.95 -16.44 12.54
C ASN A 72 2.66 -15.09 12.32
N PRO A 73 2.12 -14.23 11.44
CA PRO A 73 2.78 -12.99 11.07
C PRO A 73 2.81 -12.05 12.28
N VAL A 74 3.95 -12.04 12.98
CA VAL A 74 4.25 -10.99 13.93
C VAL A 74 4.64 -9.77 13.11
N VAL A 75 3.74 -8.79 13.00
CA VAL A 75 3.91 -7.61 12.14
C VAL A 75 5.25 -6.90 12.40
N LYS A 76 5.72 -6.86 13.65
CA LYS A 76 7.03 -6.29 14.04
C LYS A 76 8.24 -6.99 13.40
N ASN A 77 8.11 -8.25 12.97
CA ASN A 77 9.18 -8.98 12.29
C ASN A 77 9.20 -8.70 10.77
N THR A 78 8.14 -8.13 10.21
CA THR A 78 8.07 -7.77 8.78
C THR A 78 9.09 -6.69 8.43
N ASP A 79 9.44 -5.81 9.39
CA ASP A 79 10.49 -4.79 9.21
C ASP A 79 11.86 -5.39 8.86
N LYS A 80 12.13 -6.63 9.28
CA LYS A 80 13.38 -7.33 8.96
C LYS A 80 13.43 -7.81 7.51
N LEU A 81 12.29 -7.83 6.83
CA LEU A 81 12.15 -8.23 5.42
C LEU A 81 12.12 -7.02 4.47
N LEU A 82 12.34 -5.83 5.02
CA LEU A 82 12.43 -4.58 4.28
C LEU A 82 13.88 -4.07 4.33
N PRO A 83 14.35 -3.40 3.27
CA PRO A 83 15.74 -2.91 3.18
C PRO A 83 16.10 -1.91 4.29
N ARG A 84 15.11 -1.37 5.00
CA ARG A 84 15.24 -0.35 6.04
C ARG A 84 14.13 -0.47 7.07
N LYS A 85 14.37 0.10 8.26
CA LYS A 85 13.29 0.38 9.21
C LYS A 85 12.35 1.41 8.60
N VAL A 86 11.05 1.18 8.75
CA VAL A 86 9.96 2.02 8.20
C VAL A 86 10.06 3.48 8.67
N ASP A 87 10.70 3.72 9.82
CA ASP A 87 10.86 5.03 10.46
C ASP A 87 12.21 5.72 10.19
N ASP A 88 13.02 5.20 9.28
CA ASP A 88 14.28 5.84 8.89
C ASP A 88 13.98 7.02 7.95
N VAL A 89 13.48 8.11 8.54
CA VAL A 89 13.08 9.39 7.91
C VAL A 89 14.24 10.06 7.16
N ALA A 90 15.48 9.61 7.38
CA ALA A 90 16.66 10.11 6.73
C ALA A 90 16.98 9.31 5.47
N GLN A 91 16.34 9.66 4.36
CA GLN A 91 17.02 9.86 3.08
C GLN A 91 16.04 10.25 1.97
N ASN A 92 16.54 11.07 1.07
CA ASN A 92 16.03 11.45 -0.24
C ASN A 92 15.79 10.26 -1.20
N LEU A 93 15.59 9.02 -0.72
CA LEU A 93 15.37 7.88 -1.60
C LEU A 93 13.92 7.76 -2.08
N CYS A 94 13.77 7.48 -3.37
CA CYS A 94 12.49 7.25 -4.00
C CYS A 94 12.01 5.80 -3.87
N MET A 95 12.93 4.82 -3.95
CA MET A 95 12.64 3.39 -3.90
C MET A 95 13.78 2.61 -3.23
N ALA A 96 13.47 1.46 -2.64
CA ALA A 96 14.45 0.47 -2.17
C ALA A 96 13.86 -0.94 -2.25
N VAL A 97 14.73 -1.94 -2.40
CA VAL A 97 14.36 -3.35 -2.51
C VAL A 97 15.20 -4.20 -1.55
N GLN A 98 14.58 -5.19 -0.92
CA GLN A 98 15.27 -6.28 -0.24
C GLN A 98 14.79 -7.63 -0.76
N VAL A 99 15.72 -8.54 -1.03
CA VAL A 99 15.43 -9.94 -1.30
C VAL A 99 15.98 -10.77 -0.15
N THR A 100 15.08 -11.48 0.53
CA THR A 100 15.40 -12.33 1.68
C THR A 100 15.16 -13.79 1.32
N TYR A 101 16.20 -14.60 1.36
CA TYR A 101 16.10 -16.04 1.15
C TYR A 101 15.81 -16.75 2.47
N PHE A 102 15.08 -17.87 2.44
CA PHE A 102 14.77 -18.72 3.61
C PHE A 102 15.46 -20.07 3.48
N GLN A 103 15.72 -20.76 4.60
CA GLN A 103 16.39 -22.06 4.60
C GLN A 103 15.66 -23.14 3.79
N CYS A 104 14.33 -23.03 3.69
CA CYS A 104 13.50 -23.95 2.90
C CYS A 104 13.54 -23.66 1.39
N GLY A 105 14.32 -22.68 0.93
CA GLY A 105 14.36 -22.24 -0.47
C GLY A 105 13.26 -21.22 -0.86
N GLY A 106 12.41 -20.84 0.10
CA GLY A 106 11.43 -19.77 -0.10
C GLY A 106 12.11 -18.40 -0.18
N THR A 107 11.42 -17.39 -0.72
CA THR A 107 11.96 -16.04 -0.88
C THR A 107 10.93 -15.00 -0.45
N ALA A 108 11.37 -13.92 0.18
CA ALA A 108 10.60 -12.71 0.38
C ALA A 108 11.22 -11.54 -0.40
N VAL A 109 10.39 -10.76 -1.10
CA VAL A 109 10.79 -9.53 -1.79
C VAL A 109 10.10 -8.36 -1.11
N GLY A 110 10.86 -7.59 -0.34
CA GLY A 110 10.41 -6.33 0.27
C GLY A 110 10.61 -5.17 -0.70
N LEU A 111 9.52 -4.54 -1.12
CA LEU A 111 9.54 -3.35 -1.98
C LEU A 111 9.09 -2.13 -1.17
N VAL A 112 9.92 -1.09 -1.17
CA VAL A 112 9.64 0.19 -0.52
C VAL A 112 9.66 1.29 -1.57
N ILE A 113 8.60 2.10 -1.62
CA ILE A 113 8.52 3.31 -2.45
C ILE A 113 8.07 4.47 -1.57
N SER A 114 8.73 5.62 -1.70
CA SER A 114 8.38 6.82 -0.93
C SER A 114 6.95 7.24 -1.25
N HIS A 115 6.12 7.40 -0.20
CA HIS A 115 4.74 7.84 -0.38
C HIS A 115 4.68 9.30 -0.84
N LYS A 116 5.78 10.07 -0.74
CA LYS A 116 5.85 11.44 -1.25
C LYS A 116 5.70 11.50 -2.77
N ILE A 117 6.08 10.43 -3.49
CA ILE A 117 6.06 10.39 -4.96
C ILE A 117 5.07 9.40 -5.56
N ALA A 118 4.48 8.51 -4.76
CA ALA A 118 3.65 7.42 -5.27
C ALA A 118 2.50 7.07 -4.31
N ASP A 119 1.29 6.96 -4.86
CA ASP A 119 0.16 6.33 -4.19
C ASP A 119 0.13 4.81 -4.40
N GLY A 120 -0.89 4.14 -3.87
CA GLY A 120 -1.03 2.69 -3.96
C GLY A 120 -1.15 2.19 -5.41
N SER A 121 -1.86 2.92 -6.27
CA SER A 121 -1.96 2.58 -7.70
C SER A 121 -0.60 2.65 -8.39
N SER A 122 0.18 3.70 -8.12
CA SER A 122 1.53 3.86 -8.64
C SER A 122 2.49 2.78 -8.12
N PHE A 123 2.34 2.40 -6.84
CA PHE A 123 3.10 1.29 -6.26
C PHE A 123 2.85 -0.02 -7.02
N PHE A 124 1.58 -0.38 -7.23
CA PHE A 124 1.23 -1.61 -7.93
C PHE A 124 1.61 -1.56 -9.40
N LEU A 125 1.59 -0.40 -10.04
CA LEU A 125 2.09 -0.23 -11.40
C LEU A 125 3.57 -0.64 -11.49
N VAL A 126 4.42 -0.17 -10.57
CA VAL A 126 5.85 -0.55 -10.50
C VAL A 126 6.01 -2.04 -10.23
N ALA A 127 5.32 -2.57 -9.21
CA ALA A 127 5.44 -3.96 -8.81
C ALA A 127 5.00 -4.91 -9.95
N ASN A 128 3.89 -4.61 -10.62
CA ASN A 128 3.38 -5.41 -11.73
C ASN A 128 4.28 -5.31 -12.96
N SER A 129 4.76 -4.10 -13.31
CA SER A 129 5.71 -3.93 -14.41
C SER A 129 7.02 -4.68 -14.13
N TRP A 130 7.55 -4.59 -12.91
CA TRP A 130 8.76 -5.33 -12.54
C TRP A 130 8.56 -6.83 -12.61
N ALA A 131 7.45 -7.34 -12.08
CA ALA A 131 7.13 -8.76 -12.17
C ALA A 131 6.93 -9.23 -13.63
N ALA A 132 6.33 -8.41 -14.50
CA ALA A 132 6.17 -8.73 -15.92
C ALA A 132 7.51 -8.81 -16.64
N VAL A 133 8.39 -7.83 -16.45
CA VAL A 133 9.74 -7.83 -17.02
C VAL A 133 10.58 -8.98 -16.47
N ALA A 134 10.48 -9.28 -15.18
CA ALA A 134 11.12 -10.45 -14.58
C ALA A 134 10.57 -11.78 -15.14
N ARG A 135 9.37 -11.84 -15.69
CA ARG A 135 8.89 -13.05 -16.38
C ARG A 135 9.33 -13.12 -17.82
N ASN A 136 9.31 -12.00 -18.53
CA ASN A 136 9.47 -11.97 -20.00
C ASN A 136 10.93 -11.71 -20.44
N GLY A 137 11.77 -11.17 -19.55
CA GLY A 137 13.15 -10.78 -19.83
C GLY A 137 13.32 -9.42 -20.51
N ASN A 138 12.21 -8.77 -20.88
CA ASN A 138 12.15 -7.43 -21.45
C ASN A 138 10.85 -6.71 -21.04
N TYR A 139 10.83 -5.40 -21.26
CA TYR A 139 9.59 -4.65 -21.25
C TYR A 139 8.81 -4.95 -22.53
N ASP A 140 7.50 -5.12 -22.40
CA ASP A 140 6.61 -5.22 -23.56
C ASP A 140 6.37 -3.80 -24.07
N ASP A 141 6.96 -3.46 -25.22
CA ASP A 141 6.85 -2.12 -25.79
C ASP A 141 5.40 -1.76 -26.21
N ASP A 142 4.50 -2.75 -26.29
CA ASP A 142 3.07 -2.52 -26.53
C ASP A 142 2.34 -2.07 -25.24
N VAL A 143 2.93 -2.26 -24.06
CA VAL A 143 2.36 -1.79 -22.78
C VAL A 143 2.73 -0.32 -22.55
N PRO A 144 1.76 0.57 -22.27
CA PRO A 144 2.06 1.96 -21.96
C PRO A 144 2.99 2.11 -20.74
N GLY A 145 4.05 2.90 -20.91
CA GLY A 145 4.93 3.28 -19.79
C GLY A 145 4.27 4.24 -18.79
N PRO A 146 4.89 4.46 -17.61
CA PRO A 146 4.40 5.43 -16.65
C PRO A 146 4.42 6.85 -17.23
N LYS A 147 3.38 7.62 -16.92
CA LYS A 147 3.26 9.04 -17.31
C LYS A 147 3.58 9.92 -16.11
N PHE A 148 4.70 10.61 -16.16
CA PHE A 148 5.14 11.59 -15.14
C PHE A 148 4.66 13.00 -15.48
N GLU A 149 3.34 13.14 -15.63
CA GLU A 149 2.71 14.37 -16.14
C GLU A 149 1.91 15.11 -15.07
N GLY A 150 2.17 14.83 -13.79
CA GLY A 150 1.42 15.39 -12.65
C GLY A 150 1.34 16.92 -12.70
N ALA A 151 2.45 17.61 -13.01
CA ALA A 151 2.49 19.07 -13.11
C ALA A 151 1.70 19.66 -14.29
N LYS A 152 1.39 18.85 -15.33
CA LYS A 152 0.52 19.28 -16.44
C LYS A 152 -0.96 19.19 -16.05
N ILE A 153 -1.30 18.26 -15.17
CA ILE A 153 -2.68 17.99 -14.73
C ILE A 153 -3.04 18.86 -13.52
N PHE A 154 -2.10 18.99 -12.59
CA PHE A 154 -2.25 19.76 -11.36
C PHE A 154 -1.21 20.86 -11.35
N ALA A 155 -1.66 22.12 -11.35
CA ALA A 155 -0.77 23.26 -11.23
C ALA A 155 0.06 23.12 -9.94
N PRO A 156 1.40 23.22 -10.00
CA PRO A 156 2.23 23.22 -8.81
C PRO A 156 1.78 24.32 -7.84
N GLN A 157 1.63 23.98 -6.57
CA GLN A 157 1.33 24.92 -5.51
C GLN A 157 2.49 24.96 -4.52
N ASP A 158 2.67 26.12 -3.89
CA ASP A 158 3.58 26.24 -2.75
C ASP A 158 3.09 25.32 -1.63
N PRO A 159 3.90 24.37 -1.15
CA PRO A 159 3.50 23.48 -0.06
C PRO A 159 3.50 24.18 1.30
N ASP A 160 3.73 25.50 1.39
CA ASP A 160 3.68 26.26 2.64
C ASP A 160 2.43 25.94 3.47
N GLY A 161 2.66 25.35 4.65
CA GLY A 161 1.63 24.90 5.59
C GLY A 161 1.22 23.42 5.44
N PHE A 162 1.54 22.74 4.34
CA PHE A 162 1.36 21.30 4.19
C PHE A 162 2.57 20.54 4.74
N LYS A 163 2.42 19.96 5.94
CA LYS A 163 3.40 19.01 6.48
C LYS A 163 2.88 17.59 6.24
N PRO A 164 3.52 16.78 5.37
CA PRO A 164 3.08 15.41 5.07
C PRO A 164 3.01 14.51 6.30
N SER A 165 3.74 14.86 7.37
CA SER A 165 3.77 14.14 8.65
C SER A 165 2.70 14.61 9.66
N THR A 166 1.85 15.56 9.30
CA THR A 166 0.81 16.08 10.21
C THR A 166 -0.12 14.94 10.63
N GLY A 167 -0.26 14.71 11.94
CA GLY A 167 -1.10 13.65 12.49
C GLY A 167 -0.43 12.28 12.59
N ILE A 168 0.81 12.12 12.14
CA ILE A 168 1.60 10.91 12.41
C ILE A 168 2.10 10.99 13.85
N VAL A 169 1.46 10.24 14.74
CA VAL A 169 1.88 10.08 16.15
C VAL A 169 2.85 8.91 16.30
N LYS A 170 3.95 9.14 17.01
CA LYS A 170 4.93 8.10 17.40
C LYS A 170 4.49 7.47 18.71
N GLU A 171 3.40 6.71 18.65
CA GLU A 171 2.93 5.90 19.77
C GLU A 171 3.32 4.45 19.57
N GLU A 172 3.48 3.69 20.67
CA GLU A 172 3.68 2.25 20.60
C GLU A 172 2.37 1.56 20.17
N LEU A 173 2.14 1.51 18.86
CA LEU A 173 0.99 0.84 18.28
C LEU A 173 1.27 -0.66 18.11
N VAL A 174 0.25 -1.48 18.39
CA VAL A 174 0.26 -2.91 18.08
C VAL A 174 -0.60 -3.14 16.85
N THR A 175 0.02 -3.60 15.77
CA THR A 175 -0.71 -4.00 14.55
C THR A 175 -1.11 -5.47 14.64
N LYS A 176 -2.38 -5.77 14.30
CA LYS A 176 -2.93 -7.12 14.20
C LYS A 176 -3.62 -7.28 12.85
N ILE A 177 -3.57 -8.50 12.31
CA ILE A 177 -4.27 -8.87 11.07
C ILE A 177 -5.57 -9.56 11.46
N PHE A 178 -6.69 -9.05 10.95
CA PHE A 178 -8.02 -9.64 11.11
C PHE A 178 -8.51 -10.16 9.76
N THR A 179 -8.70 -11.47 9.66
CA THR A 179 -9.16 -12.13 8.43
C THR A 179 -10.66 -12.35 8.49
N PHE A 180 -11.38 -11.84 7.49
CA PHE A 180 -12.82 -11.98 7.37
C PHE A 180 -13.15 -12.91 6.20
N PRO A 181 -13.71 -14.11 6.46
CA PRO A 181 -14.16 -15.00 5.40
C PRO A 181 -15.23 -14.34 4.53
N ALA A 182 -15.30 -14.72 3.25
CA ALA A 182 -16.29 -14.19 2.31
C ALA A 182 -17.72 -14.32 2.84
N SER A 183 -18.06 -15.45 3.47
CA SER A 183 -19.37 -15.68 4.07
C SER A 183 -19.70 -14.70 5.21
N LYS A 184 -18.72 -14.30 6.01
CA LYS A 184 -18.90 -13.29 7.06
C LYS A 184 -19.07 -11.89 6.47
N ILE A 185 -18.38 -11.58 5.37
CA ILE A 185 -18.56 -10.30 4.66
C ILE A 185 -19.97 -10.23 4.05
N SER A 186 -20.45 -11.30 3.40
CA SER A 186 -21.82 -11.34 2.86
C SER A 186 -22.88 -11.09 3.95
N ALA A 187 -22.74 -11.73 5.11
CA ALA A 187 -23.63 -11.51 6.24
C ALA A 187 -23.60 -10.05 6.75
N LEU A 188 -22.43 -9.39 6.72
CA LEU A 188 -22.33 -7.96 7.04
C LEU A 188 -23.02 -7.10 5.99
N GLN A 189 -22.86 -7.40 4.70
CA GLN A 189 -23.54 -6.67 3.63
C GLN A 189 -25.06 -6.75 3.81
N GLU A 190 -25.60 -7.94 4.07
CA GLU A 190 -27.01 -8.18 4.36
C GLU A 190 -27.49 -7.39 5.58
N ARG A 191 -26.74 -7.45 6.70
CA ARG A 191 -27.07 -6.74 7.95
C ARG A 191 -27.20 -5.23 7.74
N TYR A 192 -26.32 -4.63 6.93
CA TYR A 192 -26.32 -3.18 6.70
C TYR A 192 -27.20 -2.74 5.52
N SER A 193 -27.96 -3.66 4.90
CA SER A 193 -28.90 -3.32 3.82
C SER A 193 -30.15 -2.60 4.31
N GLY A 194 -30.59 -2.89 5.54
CA GLY A 194 -31.94 -2.53 6.03
C GLY A 194 -32.08 -1.17 6.70
N GLY A 195 -30.98 -0.41 6.88
CA GLY A 195 -30.97 0.88 7.59
C GLY A 195 -30.87 2.12 6.68
N ALA A 196 -30.90 1.91 5.36
CA ALA A 196 -30.79 2.98 4.37
C ALA A 196 -32.08 3.82 4.31
N SER A 197 -31.96 5.16 4.34
CA SER A 197 -33.09 6.05 4.01
C SER A 197 -33.64 5.71 2.61
N GLU A 198 -34.87 6.14 2.29
CA GLU A 198 -35.53 5.88 0.98
C GLU A 198 -34.63 6.17 -0.24
N PHE A 199 -33.63 7.05 -0.10
CA PHE A 199 -32.64 7.38 -1.14
C PHE A 199 -31.55 6.32 -1.37
N LEU A 200 -31.24 5.49 -0.37
CA LEU A 200 -30.20 4.46 -0.40
C LEU A 200 -30.76 3.03 -0.54
N GLN A 201 -32.08 2.86 -0.55
CA GLN A 201 -32.76 1.56 -0.67
C GLN A 201 -32.46 0.78 -1.97
N GLN A 202 -31.68 1.33 -2.89
CA GLN A 202 -31.49 0.74 -4.22
C GLN A 202 -30.27 -0.18 -4.36
N ARG A 203 -29.33 -0.22 -3.40
CA ARG A 203 -28.18 -1.15 -3.51
C ARG A 203 -27.68 -1.68 -2.18
N LEU A 204 -27.24 -2.94 -2.22
CA LEU A 204 -26.43 -3.53 -1.15
C LEU A 204 -25.15 -2.69 -0.95
N PRO A 205 -24.69 -2.52 0.31
CA PRO A 205 -23.39 -1.93 0.56
C PRO A 205 -22.30 -2.82 -0.05
N THR A 206 -21.24 -2.21 -0.55
CA THR A 206 -20.04 -2.91 -0.99
C THR A 206 -19.35 -3.60 0.18
N ARG A 207 -18.48 -4.57 -0.11
CA ARG A 207 -17.66 -5.24 0.91
C ARG A 207 -16.86 -4.25 1.78
N VAL A 208 -16.34 -3.19 1.17
CA VAL A 208 -15.57 -2.15 1.87
C VAL A 208 -16.49 -1.33 2.78
N GLU A 209 -17.65 -0.88 2.28
CA GLU A 209 -18.62 -0.13 3.08
C GLU A 209 -19.09 -0.95 4.29
N ALA A 210 -19.54 -2.20 4.07
CA ALA A 210 -20.03 -3.08 5.13
C ALA A 210 -18.97 -3.42 6.19
N LEU A 211 -17.74 -3.73 5.76
CA LEU A 211 -16.65 -4.04 6.69
C LEU A 211 -16.19 -2.79 7.47
N SER A 212 -16.16 -1.62 6.82
CA SER A 212 -15.78 -0.36 7.47
C SER A 212 -16.79 0.05 8.54
N ALA A 213 -18.08 -0.08 8.23
CA ALA A 213 -19.15 0.11 9.21
C ALA A 213 -19.01 -0.87 10.40
N PHE A 214 -18.76 -2.16 10.11
CA PHE A 214 -18.55 -3.15 11.16
C PHE A 214 -17.36 -2.80 12.07
N ILE A 215 -16.19 -2.52 11.49
CA ILE A 215 -14.98 -2.14 12.24
C ILE A 215 -15.23 -0.88 13.08
N TRP A 216 -15.89 0.13 12.50
CA TRP A 216 -16.27 1.34 13.21
C TRP A 216 -17.13 1.03 14.45
N THR A 217 -18.19 0.22 14.30
CA THR A 217 -19.03 -0.16 15.45
C THR A 217 -18.24 -0.86 16.55
N ARG A 218 -17.31 -1.77 16.18
CA ARG A 218 -16.46 -2.46 17.16
C ARG A 218 -15.49 -1.52 17.86
N LEU A 219 -14.92 -0.55 17.14
CA LEU A 219 -14.05 0.48 17.71
C LEU A 219 -14.79 1.33 18.74
N VAL A 220 -16.00 1.81 18.39
CA VAL A 220 -16.86 2.59 19.28
C VAL A 220 -17.15 1.82 20.57
N SER A 221 -17.53 0.55 20.46
CA SER A 221 -17.79 -0.30 21.63
C SER A 221 -16.52 -0.54 22.46
N ALA A 222 -15.40 -0.88 21.82
CA ALA A 222 -14.15 -1.23 22.51
C ALA A 222 -13.52 -0.04 23.24
N MET A 223 -13.69 1.18 22.72
CA MET A 223 -13.19 2.41 23.34
C MET A 223 -14.25 3.08 24.24
N GLU A 224 -15.42 2.46 24.42
CA GLU A 224 -16.55 3.00 25.18
C GLU A 224 -16.88 4.45 24.82
N LEU A 225 -16.81 4.78 23.52
CA LEU A 225 -17.00 6.15 23.07
C LEU A 225 -18.43 6.60 23.38
N LYS A 226 -18.55 7.78 23.97
CA LYS A 226 -19.83 8.44 24.27
C LYS A 226 -20.05 9.61 23.34
N ALA A 227 -21.32 9.96 23.14
CA ALA A 227 -21.69 11.17 22.46
C ALA A 227 -21.09 12.38 23.21
N ASP A 228 -20.28 13.17 22.50
CA ASP A 228 -19.65 14.37 23.00
C ASP A 228 -19.78 15.45 21.91
N PRO A 229 -20.53 16.53 22.16
CA PRO A 229 -20.76 17.57 21.15
C PRO A 229 -19.48 18.33 20.77
N ASN A 230 -18.40 18.21 21.55
CA ASN A 230 -17.11 18.82 21.27
C ASN A 230 -16.15 17.91 20.49
N LYS A 231 -16.56 16.67 20.16
CA LYS A 231 -15.72 15.70 19.43
C LYS A 231 -16.35 15.34 18.09
N ILE A 232 -15.51 15.34 17.06
CA ILE A 232 -15.86 14.85 15.73
C ILE A 232 -15.11 13.55 15.50
N TYR A 233 -15.87 12.48 15.26
CA TYR A 233 -15.32 11.22 14.83
C TYR A 233 -15.35 11.15 13.31
N THR A 234 -14.31 10.59 12.71
CA THR A 234 -14.18 10.55 11.26
C THR A 234 -13.57 9.23 10.82
N VAL A 235 -14.17 8.63 9.79
CA VAL A 235 -13.60 7.53 9.02
C VAL A 235 -13.17 8.07 7.67
N LEU A 236 -11.90 7.85 7.31
CA LEU A 236 -11.30 8.31 6.07
C LEU A 236 -11.01 7.13 5.15
N HIS A 237 -11.42 7.23 3.89
CA HIS A 237 -11.13 6.26 2.84
C HIS A 237 -10.31 6.92 1.74
N ALA A 238 -9.09 6.42 1.51
CA ALA A 238 -8.32 6.80 0.33
C ALA A 238 -8.97 6.21 -0.93
N VAL A 239 -9.30 7.07 -1.89
CA VAL A 239 -9.96 6.70 -3.15
C VAL A 239 -9.13 7.15 -4.34
N ASN A 240 -8.97 6.27 -5.33
CA ASN A 240 -8.26 6.59 -6.58
C ASN A 240 -9.01 7.69 -7.35
N LEU A 241 -8.35 8.81 -7.62
CA LEU A 241 -8.94 9.93 -8.36
C LEU A 241 -8.82 9.77 -9.88
N ARG A 242 -7.91 8.93 -10.39
CA ARG A 242 -7.65 8.81 -11.84
C ARG A 242 -8.94 8.59 -12.64
N THR A 243 -9.79 7.65 -12.22
CA THR A 243 -11.05 7.33 -12.90
C THR A 243 -12.21 8.27 -12.54
N ARG A 244 -11.97 9.29 -11.72
CA ARG A 244 -12.99 10.22 -11.19
C ARG A 244 -12.79 11.66 -11.67
N LEU A 245 -11.70 11.94 -12.38
CA LEU A 245 -11.46 13.22 -13.02
C LEU A 245 -12.24 13.31 -14.34
N ASP A 246 -12.46 14.54 -14.81
CA ASP A 246 -13.06 14.82 -16.11
C ASP A 246 -12.08 15.66 -16.95
N PRO A 247 -11.46 15.08 -18.00
CA PRO A 247 -11.59 13.68 -18.42
C PRO A 247 -10.87 12.69 -17.48
N PRO A 248 -11.26 11.40 -17.48
CA PRO A 248 -10.57 10.38 -16.69
C PRO A 248 -9.10 10.22 -17.11
N LEU A 249 -8.23 10.04 -16.13
CA LEU A 249 -6.82 9.73 -16.35
C LEU A 249 -6.61 8.23 -16.52
N SER A 250 -5.68 7.85 -17.40
CA SER A 250 -5.22 6.46 -17.49
C SER A 250 -4.53 6.01 -16.21
N GLU A 251 -4.61 4.72 -15.88
CA GLU A 251 -3.93 4.12 -14.71
C GLU A 251 -2.41 4.32 -14.70
N TYR A 252 -1.81 4.53 -15.87
CA TYR A 252 -0.38 4.80 -16.06
C TYR A 252 0.09 6.17 -15.56
N HIS A 253 -0.81 7.09 -15.16
CA HIS A 253 -0.38 8.34 -14.53
C HIS A 253 0.25 8.06 -13.18
N PHE A 254 1.55 8.33 -13.08
CA PHE A 254 2.34 8.05 -11.90
C PHE A 254 2.30 9.23 -10.93
N GLY A 255 2.14 8.95 -9.64
CA GLY A 255 2.10 9.98 -8.60
C GLY A 255 1.01 9.75 -7.56
N ASN A 256 0.91 10.67 -6.61
CA ASN A 256 -0.22 10.71 -5.68
C ASN A 256 -1.45 11.33 -6.36
N ILE A 257 -2.38 10.48 -6.82
CA ILE A 257 -3.62 10.89 -7.49
C ILE A 257 -4.79 10.19 -6.78
N TYR A 258 -5.00 10.57 -5.53
CA TYR A 258 -6.06 10.05 -4.66
C TYR A 258 -6.69 11.16 -3.83
N TRP A 259 -7.87 10.88 -3.28
CA TRP A 259 -8.57 11.75 -2.35
C TRP A 259 -8.94 10.99 -1.08
N LEU A 260 -9.22 11.71 0.00
CA LEU A 260 -9.75 11.12 1.23
C LEU A 260 -11.26 11.37 1.28
N ALA A 261 -12.05 10.34 0.94
CA ALA A 261 -13.48 10.36 1.18
C ALA A 261 -13.73 10.29 2.70
N LYS A 262 -14.57 11.20 3.20
CA LYS A 262 -14.81 11.39 4.63
C LYS A 262 -16.21 10.93 5.01
N ALA A 263 -16.31 10.06 6.00
CA ALA A 263 -17.57 9.75 6.69
C ALA A 263 -17.50 10.26 8.14
N MET A 264 -18.60 10.87 8.63
CA MET A 264 -18.73 11.38 10.00
C MET A 264 -19.86 10.64 10.71
N PRO A 265 -19.59 9.41 11.20
CA PRO A 265 -20.60 8.64 11.91
C PRO A 265 -20.89 9.25 13.29
N THR A 266 -22.14 9.17 13.73
CA THR A 266 -22.53 9.54 15.09
C THR A 266 -22.19 8.43 16.07
N VAL A 267 -21.82 8.81 17.30
CA VAL A 267 -21.59 7.88 18.41
C VAL A 267 -22.83 7.92 19.30
N GLY A 268 -23.51 6.78 19.49
CA GLY A 268 -24.64 6.63 20.42
C GLY A 268 -26.05 6.50 19.82
N ALA A 269 -26.21 6.33 18.50
CA ALA A 269 -27.54 6.23 17.88
C ALA A 269 -28.16 4.82 17.86
N ASP A 270 -27.37 3.74 17.93
CA ASP A 270 -27.93 2.38 17.88
C ASP A 270 -27.58 1.59 19.14
N GLY A 271 -28.63 1.36 19.95
CA GLY A 271 -28.60 0.55 21.14
C GLY A 271 -27.98 -0.82 20.88
N GLY A 272 -27.23 -1.29 21.88
CA GLY A 272 -26.62 -2.60 21.89
C GLY A 272 -27.62 -3.68 21.46
N THR A 273 -27.41 -4.22 20.27
CA THR A 273 -27.66 -5.64 20.04
C THR A 273 -26.31 -6.32 20.15
N GLU A 274 -26.02 -6.75 21.38
CA GLU A 274 -25.07 -7.81 21.66
C GLU A 274 -25.34 -8.97 20.70
N LEU A 275 -24.31 -9.43 19.98
CA LEU A 275 -24.22 -10.78 19.45
C LEU A 275 -22.74 -11.11 19.26
N PHE A 276 -22.12 -11.61 20.32
CA PHE A 276 -21.25 -12.78 20.24
C PHE A 276 -21.91 -13.88 21.07
#